data_AF-A0A0K0FSY0-F1
#
_entry.id   AF-A0A0K0FSY0-F1
#
_cell.length_a   1.000
_cell.length_b   1.000
_cell.length_c   1.000
_cell.angle_alpha   90.00
_cell.angle_beta   90.00
_cell.angle_gamma   90.00
#
_symmetry.space_group_name_H-M   'P 1'
#
loop_
_entity.id
_entity.type
_entity.pdbx_description
1 polymer ?
#
loop_
_entity_poly.entity_id
_entity_poly.type
_entity_poly.pdbx_seq_one_letter_code
_entity_poly.pdbx_strand_id
1 'polypeptide(L)'
;MHGDDLIDVFGIPFRHPEKYKSKNEENEEKKSKEKDSLNEEQTLSERVMWTIGNFSKYGNTTANWQQAKADNLTAFIFNGTSSFDNNKNMNFTPPTCVKFFKLMKDYTMRIMRGKTEIKKKPNGQQKGLFSTHKK
;
A
#
# COMPACT_ATOMS: atom_id res chain seq x y z
N MET A 1 -5.52 -6.04 7.71
CA MET A 1 -6.36 -4.82 7.73
C MET A 1 -5.45 -3.60 7.59
N HIS A 2 -6.00 -2.44 7.22
CA HIS A 2 -5.23 -1.20 7.26
C HIS A 2 -4.86 -0.87 8.72
N GLY A 3 -3.58 -0.62 8.99
CA GLY A 3 -3.07 -0.33 10.32
C GLY A 3 -2.62 -1.54 11.14
N ASP A 4 -2.75 -2.77 10.61
CA ASP A 4 -2.25 -3.97 11.31
C ASP A 4 -0.72 -3.97 11.42
N ASP A 5 -0.03 -3.32 10.48
CA ASP A 5 1.42 -3.12 10.51
C ASP A 5 1.89 -2.37 11.76
N LEU A 6 1.03 -1.54 12.37
CA LEU A 6 1.34 -0.84 13.62
C LEU A 6 1.56 -1.80 14.80
N ILE A 7 0.96 -2.99 14.76
CA ILE A 7 1.10 -4.01 15.81
C ILE A 7 2.58 -4.41 15.94
N ASP A 8 3.21 -4.72 14.82
CA ASP A 8 4.61 -5.13 14.76
C ASP A 8 5.55 -3.94 14.99
N VAL A 9 5.25 -2.78 14.40
CA VAL A 9 6.06 -1.57 14.52
C VAL A 9 6.19 -1.10 15.96
N PHE A 10 5.13 -1.25 16.77
CA PHE A 10 5.10 -0.80 18.15
C PHE A 10 5.38 -1.91 19.18
N GLY A 11 5.72 -3.13 18.78
CA GLY A 11 6.05 -4.17 19.76
C GLY A 11 4.84 -4.66 20.55
N ILE A 12 3.64 -4.65 19.97
CA ILE A 12 2.42 -5.06 20.67
C ILE A 12 2.50 -6.51 21.20
N PRO A 13 3.06 -7.50 20.48
CA PRO A 13 3.25 -8.86 21.01
C PRO A 13 4.10 -8.94 22.29
N PHE A 14 5.00 -7.98 22.51
CA PHE A 14 5.80 -7.88 23.74
C PHE A 14 5.05 -7.17 24.86
N ARG A 15 4.26 -6.14 24.53
CA ARG A 15 3.54 -5.32 25.51
C ARG A 15 2.22 -5.95 25.98
N HIS A 16 1.60 -6.71 25.10
CA HIS A 16 0.29 -7.32 25.30
C HIS A 16 0.26 -8.80 24.90
N PRO A 17 1.15 -9.66 25.45
CA PRO A 17 1.22 -11.07 25.10
C PRO A 17 -0.09 -11.82 25.41
N GLU A 18 -0.90 -11.32 26.34
CA GLU A 18 -2.20 -11.85 26.69
C GLU A 18 -3.20 -11.84 25.53
N LYS A 19 -3.06 -10.92 24.56
CA LYS A 19 -3.96 -10.81 23.40
C LYS A 19 -3.77 -11.93 22.38
N TYR A 20 -2.64 -12.63 22.47
CA TYR A 20 -2.26 -13.72 21.58
C TYR A 20 -2.51 -15.09 22.22
N LYS A 21 -3.01 -15.11 23.47
CA LYS A 21 -3.52 -16.32 24.11
C LYS A 21 -4.94 -16.58 23.62
N SER A 22 -5.22 -17.79 23.16
CA SER A 22 -6.59 -18.15 22.78
C SER A 22 -7.44 -18.35 24.06
N LYS A 23 -8.73 -18.00 24.02
CA LYS A 23 -9.63 -18.10 25.18
C LYS A 23 -10.00 -19.54 25.60
N ASN A 24 -9.48 -20.57 24.92
CA ASN A 24 -9.90 -21.95 25.09
C ASN A 24 -8.74 -22.83 25.58
N GLU A 25 -8.39 -22.68 26.87
CA GLU A 25 -7.28 -23.34 27.56
C GLU A 25 -7.48 -24.86 27.82
N GLU A 26 -8.40 -25.54 27.15
CA GLU A 26 -8.78 -26.92 27.54
C GLU A 26 -7.96 -28.05 26.88
N ASN A 27 -7.13 -27.79 25.87
CA ASN A 27 -6.34 -28.85 25.21
C ASN A 27 -4.82 -28.53 25.18
N GLU A 28 -3.99 -29.45 25.71
CA GLU A 28 -2.53 -29.31 25.73
C GLU A 28 -1.89 -29.15 24.34
N GLU A 29 -2.47 -29.74 23.29
CA GLU A 29 -2.04 -29.56 21.88
C GLU A 29 -2.29 -28.15 21.33
N LYS A 30 -3.26 -27.40 21.87
CA LYS A 30 -3.47 -25.99 21.49
C LYS A 30 -2.45 -25.09 22.17
N LYS A 31 -2.02 -25.45 23.38
CA LYS A 31 -1.06 -24.69 24.20
C LYS A 31 0.33 -24.62 23.56
N SER A 32 0.78 -25.67 22.87
CA SER A 32 2.02 -25.64 22.09
C SER A 32 1.91 -24.71 20.88
N LYS A 33 0.85 -24.87 20.06
CA LYS A 33 0.58 -24.00 18.90
C LYS A 33 0.39 -22.53 19.26
N GLU A 34 -0.16 -22.23 20.44
CA GLU A 34 -0.31 -20.86 20.95
C GLU A 34 1.02 -20.21 21.34
N LYS A 35 1.89 -20.98 22.00
CA LYS A 35 3.24 -20.52 22.34
C LYS A 35 4.05 -20.28 21.07
N ASP A 36 3.85 -21.13 20.06
CA ASP A 36 4.44 -20.97 18.74
C ASP A 36 3.92 -19.69 18.06
N SER A 37 2.60 -19.42 18.11
CA SER A 37 2.01 -18.19 17.57
C SER A 37 2.52 -16.91 18.24
N LEU A 38 2.59 -16.85 19.58
CA LEU A 38 3.11 -15.67 20.27
C LEU A 38 4.60 -15.46 19.97
N ASN A 39 5.39 -16.52 19.95
CA ASN A 39 6.82 -16.44 19.63
C ASN A 39 7.05 -15.97 18.19
N GLU A 40 6.24 -16.41 17.24
CA GLU A 40 6.31 -15.98 15.84
C GLU A 40 6.00 -14.48 15.69
N GLU A 41 4.93 -14.01 16.33
CA GLU A 41 4.53 -12.59 16.33
C GLU A 41 5.59 -11.72 17.02
N GLN A 42 6.15 -12.17 18.14
CA GLN A 42 7.27 -11.49 18.82
C GLN A 42 8.52 -11.44 17.94
N THR A 43 8.85 -12.53 17.26
CA THR A 43 10.00 -12.58 16.33
C THR A 43 9.80 -11.64 15.14
N LEU A 44 8.60 -11.61 14.57
CA LEU A 44 8.25 -10.69 13.48
C LEU A 44 8.40 -9.23 13.95
N SER A 45 7.79 -8.90 15.08
CA SER A 45 7.81 -7.56 15.65
C SER A 45 9.22 -7.10 16.02
N GLU A 46 10.05 -7.98 16.61
CA GLU A 46 11.46 -7.69 16.89
C GLU A 46 12.21 -7.33 15.61
N ARG A 47 12.06 -8.12 14.55
CA ARG A 47 12.73 -7.89 13.27
C ARG A 47 12.25 -6.59 12.60
N VAL A 48 10.96 -6.28 12.66
CA VAL A 48 10.40 -5.01 12.16
C VAL A 48 10.97 -3.82 12.93
N MET A 49 10.90 -3.86 14.27
CA MET A 49 11.42 -2.80 15.14
C MET A 49 12.93 -2.59 14.94
N TRP A 50 13.71 -3.67 14.86
CA TRP A 50 15.15 -3.60 14.61
C TRP A 50 15.48 -2.96 13.26
N THR A 51 14.73 -3.34 12.22
CA THR A 51 14.92 -2.79 10.87
C THR A 51 14.62 -1.30 10.84
N ILE A 52 13.50 -0.86 11.42
CA ILE A 52 13.13 0.56 11.51
C ILE A 52 14.11 1.34 12.40
N GLY A 53 14.56 0.75 13.51
CA GLY A 53 15.53 1.35 14.42
C GLY A 53 16.88 1.60 13.74
N ASN A 54 17.38 0.62 12.97
CA ASN A 54 18.60 0.79 12.18
C ASN A 54 18.47 1.88 11.12
N PHE A 55 17.35 1.90 10.39
CA PHE A 55 17.07 2.96 9.43
C PHE A 55 17.05 4.33 10.09
N SER A 56 16.34 4.46 11.22
CA SER A 56 16.22 5.73 11.95
C SER A 56 17.56 6.22 12.51
N LYS A 57 18.43 5.31 12.93
CA LYS A 57 19.72 5.64 13.53
C LYS A 57 20.80 5.98 12.50
N TYR A 58 20.86 5.24 11.40
CA TYR A 58 21.99 5.32 10.45
C TYR A 58 21.59 5.79 9.06
N GLY A 59 20.30 5.98 8.80
CA GLY A 59 19.78 6.17 7.43
C GLY A 59 19.96 4.94 6.54
N ASN A 60 20.44 3.84 7.11
CA ASN A 60 20.75 2.61 6.40
C ASN A 60 19.66 1.60 6.69
N THR A 61 18.85 1.30 5.68
CA THR A 61 18.03 0.11 5.70
C THR A 61 18.98 -1.09 5.60
N THR A 62 18.80 -2.15 6.38
CA THR A 62 19.69 -3.34 6.35
C THR A 62 20.01 -3.79 4.91
N ALA A 63 21.12 -4.50 4.69
CA ALA A 63 21.65 -4.86 3.35
C ALA A 63 20.61 -5.44 2.35
N ASN A 64 19.48 -5.92 2.84
CA ASN A 64 18.40 -6.54 2.08
C ASN A 64 17.32 -5.57 1.59
N TRP A 65 17.19 -4.40 2.21
CA TRP A 65 16.18 -3.40 1.86
C TRP A 65 16.78 -2.41 0.86
N GLN A 66 16.40 -2.58 -0.40
CA GLN A 66 16.84 -1.71 -1.48
C GLN A 66 16.04 -0.42 -1.52
N GLN A 67 16.71 0.68 -1.85
CA GLN A 67 16.05 1.95 -2.14
C GLN A 67 15.12 1.78 -3.35
N ALA A 68 13.85 2.18 -3.18
CA ALA A 68 12.89 2.20 -4.28
C ALA A 68 13.35 3.18 -5.36
N LYS A 69 13.35 2.75 -6.62
CA LYS A 69 13.63 3.60 -7.79
C LYS A 69 12.35 3.80 -8.58
N ALA A 70 12.21 4.93 -9.26
CA ALA A 70 11.02 5.20 -10.08
C ALA A 70 10.73 4.08 -11.09
N ASP A 71 11.79 3.47 -11.64
CA ASP A 71 11.71 2.42 -12.66
C ASP A 71 11.76 1.01 -12.07
N ASN A 72 12.08 0.90 -10.78
CA ASN A 72 12.17 -0.38 -10.07
C ASN A 72 11.54 -0.24 -8.68
N LEU A 73 10.22 -0.45 -8.64
CA LEU A 73 9.40 -0.44 -7.44
C LEU A 73 9.49 -1.80 -6.73
N THR A 74 10.71 -2.15 -6.34
CA THR A 74 10.95 -3.28 -5.44
C THR A 74 10.95 -2.82 -3.99
N ALA A 75 10.30 -3.58 -3.13
CA ALA A 75 10.28 -3.34 -1.70
C ALA A 75 10.66 -4.60 -0.93
N PHE A 76 11.15 -4.38 0.28
CA PHE A 76 11.23 -5.42 1.30
C PHE A 76 9.81 -5.68 1.83
N ILE A 77 9.35 -6.92 1.76
CA ILE A 77 7.99 -7.29 2.16
C ILE A 77 8.06 -8.01 3.50
N PHE A 78 7.39 -7.46 4.50
CA PHE A 78 7.09 -8.14 5.75
C PHE A 78 5.85 -9.03 5.53
N ASN A 79 6.04 -10.32 5.30
CA ASN A 79 5.00 -11.34 5.12
C ASN A 79 4.95 -12.40 6.23
N GLY A 80 5.57 -12.12 7.38
CA GLY A 80 5.72 -13.06 8.50
C GLY A 80 7.17 -13.46 8.76
N THR A 81 7.39 -14.43 9.63
CA THR A 81 8.73 -14.89 10.06
C THR A 81 9.60 -15.37 8.90
N SER A 82 9.01 -16.04 7.90
CA SER A 82 9.74 -16.59 6.74
C SER A 82 10.23 -15.55 5.73
N SER A 83 9.67 -14.33 5.70
CA SER A 83 10.10 -13.26 4.77
C SER A 83 11.57 -12.87 4.89
N PHE A 84 12.12 -13.05 6.08
CA PHE A 84 13.48 -12.62 6.42
C PHE A 84 14.54 -13.67 6.12
N ASP A 85 14.14 -14.93 5.96
CA ASP A 85 15.06 -16.03 5.65
C ASP A 85 15.27 -16.13 4.13
N ASN A 86 14.28 -15.72 3.34
CA ASN A 86 14.32 -15.62 1.89
C ASN A 86 14.07 -14.19 1.43
N ASN A 87 15.06 -13.32 1.68
CA ASN A 87 15.06 -11.89 1.38
C ASN A 87 15.02 -11.60 -0.13
N LYS A 88 13.88 -11.86 -0.77
CA LYS A 88 13.65 -11.48 -2.16
C LYS A 88 12.90 -10.16 -2.16
N ASN A 89 13.58 -9.13 -2.64
CA ASN A 89 12.93 -7.88 -3.04
C ASN A 89 11.83 -8.21 -4.06
N MET A 90 10.58 -7.85 -3.75
CA MET A 90 9.44 -8.13 -4.62
C MET A 90 8.90 -6.84 -5.22
N ASN A 91 8.40 -6.92 -6.45
CA ASN A 91 7.63 -5.83 -7.03
C ASN A 91 6.34 -5.67 -6.23
N PHE A 92 6.20 -4.55 -5.54
CA PHE A 92 5.05 -4.30 -4.68
C PHE A 92 3.87 -3.67 -5.43
N THR A 93 4.01 -3.38 -6.73
CA THR A 93 2.93 -2.79 -7.53
C THR A 93 1.98 -3.88 -8.00
N PRO A 94 0.76 -3.98 -7.45
CA PRO A 94 -0.21 -4.98 -7.89
C PRO A 94 -0.66 -4.67 -9.33
N PRO A 95 -1.01 -5.68 -10.14
CA PRO A 95 -1.57 -5.47 -11.48
C PRO A 95 -2.79 -4.55 -11.49
N THR A 96 -3.55 -4.54 -10.40
CA THR A 96 -4.70 -3.65 -10.19
C THR A 96 -4.29 -2.18 -10.16
N CYS A 97 -3.18 -1.82 -9.50
CA CYS A 97 -2.67 -0.46 -9.49
C CYS A 97 -2.26 0.00 -10.90
N VAL A 98 -1.63 -0.88 -11.69
CA VAL A 98 -1.28 -0.59 -13.09
C VAL A 98 -2.52 -0.33 -13.94
N LYS A 99 -3.54 -1.18 -13.83
CA LYS A 99 -4.82 -1.02 -14.55
C LYS A 99 -5.53 0.26 -14.13
N PHE A 100 -5.62 0.52 -12.83
CA PHE A 100 -6.26 1.72 -12.29
C PHE A 100 -5.55 3.00 -12.74
N PHE A 101 -4.22 3.03 -12.67
CA PHE A 101 -3.42 4.15 -13.16
C PHE A 101 -3.69 4.43 -14.64
N LYS A 102 -3.74 3.38 -15.47
CA LYS A 102 -4.07 3.52 -16.89
C LYS A 102 -5.47 4.11 -17.12
N LEU A 103 -6.49 3.61 -16.40
CA LEU A 103 -7.85 4.13 -16.48
C LEU A 103 -7.92 5.61 -16.09
N MET A 104 -7.26 5.98 -14.99
CA MET A 104 -7.19 7.38 -14.54
C MET A 104 -6.49 8.26 -15.57
N LYS A 105 -5.36 7.81 -16.13
CA LYS A 105 -4.63 8.54 -17.18
C LYS A 105 -5.50 8.75 -18.42
N ASP A 106 -6.19 7.72 -18.89
CA ASP A 106 -7.06 7.80 -20.06
C ASP A 106 -8.23 8.76 -19.81
N TYR A 107 -8.83 8.72 -18.63
CA TYR A 107 -9.89 9.64 -18.22
C TYR A 107 -9.39 11.09 -18.17
N THR A 108 -8.25 11.35 -17.54
CA THR A 108 -7.64 12.68 -17.48
C THR A 108 -7.33 13.21 -18.88
N MET A 109 -6.79 12.39 -19.77
CA MET A 109 -6.53 12.78 -21.17
C MET A 109 -7.82 13.15 -21.91
N ARG A 110 -8.92 12.41 -21.72
CA ARG A 110 -10.22 12.74 -22.31
C ARG A 110 -10.75 14.09 -21.83
N ILE A 111 -10.67 14.38 -20.53
CA ILE A 111 -11.05 15.69 -19.98
C ILE A 111 -10.21 16.81 -20.60
N MET A 112 -8.88 16.62 -20.68
CA MET A 112 -7.99 17.65 -21.25
C MET A 112 -8.31 17.93 -22.72
N ARG A 113 -8.56 16.89 -23.52
CA ARG A 113 -8.98 17.04 -24.93
C ARG A 113 -10.30 17.82 -25.04
N GLY A 114 -11.32 17.44 -24.28
CA GLY A 114 -12.60 18.14 -24.27
C GLY A 114 -12.48 19.62 -23.86
N LYS A 115 -11.67 19.95 -22.85
CA LYS A 115 -11.40 21.34 -22.46
C LYS A 115 -10.67 22.13 -23.55
N THR A 116 -9.78 21.48 -24.30
CA THR A 116 -9.03 22.11 -25.40
C THR A 116 -9.93 22.36 -26.62
N GLU A 117 -10.86 21.44 -26.89
CA GLU A 117 -11.86 21.57 -27.97
C GLU A 117 -12.90 22.67 -27.67
N ILE A 118 -13.35 22.78 -26.42
CA ILE A 118 -14.27 23.85 -25.97
C ILE A 118 -13.58 25.23 -26.08
N LYS A 119 -12.30 25.35 -25.70
CA LYS A 119 -11.54 26.59 -25.87
C LYS A 119 -11.27 26.98 -27.33
N LYS A 120 -11.29 26.02 -28.26
CA LYS A 120 -11.07 26.24 -29.69
C LYS A 120 -12.34 26.63 -30.46
N LYS A 121 -13.54 26.49 -29.88
CA LYS A 121 -14.77 27.04 -30.47
C LYS A 121 -14.89 28.52 -30.06
N PRO A 122 -14.76 29.49 -30.99
CA PRO A 122 -15.06 30.88 -30.68
C PRO A 122 -16.57 31.03 -30.45
N ASN A 123 -16.96 31.94 -29.56
CA ASN A 123 -18.34 32.39 -29.32
C ASN A 123 -19.00 32.92 -30.60
N GLY A 124 -19.43 32.04 -31.50
CA GLY A 124 -19.98 32.41 -32.80
C GLY A 124 -21.18 31.56 -33.15
N GLN A 125 -22.23 31.56 -32.32
CA GLN A 125 -23.56 31.11 -32.73
C GLN A 125 -24.63 31.62 -31.74
N GLN A 126 -24.79 32.94 -31.69
CA GLN A 126 -26.05 33.59 -31.32
C GLN A 126 -26.24 34.77 -32.28
N LYS A 127 -26.91 34.54 -33.41
CA LYS A 127 -27.68 35.53 -34.18
C LYS A 127 -28.27 34.84 -35.41
N GLY A 128 -29.59 34.78 -35.48
CA GLY A 128 -30.29 34.29 -36.68
C GLY A 128 -31.62 33.58 -36.45
N LEU A 129 -32.45 34.02 -35.50
CA LEU A 129 -33.90 33.83 -35.61
C LEU A 129 -34.53 35.21 -35.69
N PHE A 130 -35.64 35.32 -36.42
CA PHE A 130 -36.36 36.53 -36.85
C PHE A 130 -35.90 37.12 -38.20
N SER A 131 -36.37 36.49 -39.28
CA SER A 131 -36.77 37.23 -40.49
C SER A 131 -38.29 37.16 -40.57
N THR A 132 -38.96 38.27 -40.30
CA THR A 132 -40.39 38.48 -40.51
C THR A 132 -40.58 39.01 -41.93
N HIS A 133 -41.17 38.21 -42.83
CA HIS A 133 -41.64 38.72 -44.11
C HIS A 133 -42.96 39.47 -43.90
N LYS A 134 -42.92 40.76 -44.21
CA LYS A 134 -44.05 41.69 -44.26
C LYS A 134 -44.18 42.17 -45.71
N LYS A 135 -45.22 41.69 -46.40
CA LYS A 135 -46.09 42.34 -47.39
C LYS A 135 -46.68 41.30 -48.33
#